data_AF-L0JU15-F1
#
_entry.id   AF-L0JU15-F1
#
_cell.length_a   1.000
_cell.length_b   1.000
_cell.length_c   1.000
_cell.angle_alpha   90.00
_cell.angle_beta   90.00
_cell.angle_gamma   90.00
#
_symmetry.space_group_name_H-M   'P 1'
#
loop_
_entity.id
_entity.type
_entity.pdbx_description
1 polymer ?
#
loop_
_entity_poly.entity_id
_entity_poly.type
_entity_poly.pdbx_seq_one_letter_code
_entity_poly.pdbx_strand_id
1 'polypeptide(L)'
;MRRRNLLSATGLALAGGVATTYGLSASEDDPANDADRNASREDRSREPTAKSERAEPDSETDERSSEIADSEGMLVFTYDDSPIEDYTLSYDVHREYDVPGCVAACPGLMGTDDAYLDPGQLREMQANGWGVMSHTYYHRSLGRIRLTEPAHTGDERLYVEANRHGAIADDPLVIFDDKSETTATVAGSGSDSVGEYVELADPIAEDVDASGYVRYPEALMRDVLQKTDAQLEAWGLDVTGFVYTYGRYHGVIEELVRDHHDAVANHRYGGGHNELEGLDPTTMQRMYVETDKASEDDVDAFMETAADEDVLAIVGGHSQFDTLTEDRLRYTIESALEHDLAIVTMEEALAEVGKL
;
A
#
# COMPACT_ATOMS: atom_id res chain seq x y z
N MET A 1 37.57 14.52 31.95
CA MET A 1 38.73 14.18 31.09
C MET A 1 38.97 12.68 31.14
N ARG A 2 38.42 11.92 30.18
CA ARG A 2 38.75 10.50 29.95
C ARG A 2 39.14 10.34 28.48
N ARG A 3 40.27 9.71 28.24
CA ARG A 3 40.94 9.56 26.94
C ARG A 3 40.19 8.54 26.08
N ARG A 4 39.82 8.96 24.87
CA ARG A 4 39.38 8.10 23.76
C ARG A 4 40.61 7.44 23.14
N ASN A 5 40.59 6.12 23.00
CA ASN A 5 41.53 5.39 22.14
C ASN A 5 40.86 5.22 20.77
N LEU A 6 41.50 5.80 19.75
CA LEU A 6 41.22 5.55 18.34
C LEU A 6 41.83 4.21 17.93
N LEU A 7 41.04 3.36 17.27
CA LEU A 7 41.53 2.29 16.42
C LEU A 7 40.88 2.47 15.05
N SER A 8 41.69 2.92 14.11
CA SER A 8 41.39 2.97 12.68
C SER A 8 41.53 1.58 12.09
N ALA A 9 40.48 1.06 11.47
CA ALA A 9 40.54 -0.10 10.60
C ALA A 9 40.12 0.35 9.19
N THR A 10 41.11 0.40 8.31
CA THR A 10 40.94 0.64 6.88
C THR A 10 40.52 -0.66 6.22
N GLY A 11 39.29 -0.73 5.72
CA GLY A 11 38.80 -1.84 4.91
C GLY A 11 38.32 -1.33 3.55
N LEU A 12 39.09 -1.63 2.51
CA LEU A 12 38.63 -1.56 1.12
C LEU A 12 37.61 -2.68 0.88
N ALA A 13 36.45 -2.35 0.33
CA ALA A 13 35.61 -3.30 -0.40
C ALA A 13 35.25 -2.70 -1.77
N LEU A 14 35.74 -3.38 -2.81
CA LEU A 14 35.31 -3.24 -4.19
C LEU A 14 34.22 -4.28 -4.46
N ALA A 15 33.25 -3.89 -5.29
CA ALA A 15 32.55 -4.69 -6.29
C ALA A 15 31.01 -4.76 -6.15
N GLY A 16 30.35 -4.13 -7.12
CA GLY A 16 29.39 -4.82 -7.99
C GLY A 16 28.00 -5.12 -7.43
N GLY A 17 27.15 -4.09 -7.34
CA GLY A 17 25.70 -4.29 -7.31
C GLY A 17 25.17 -4.50 -8.73
N VAL A 18 24.70 -5.71 -9.02
CA VAL A 18 23.92 -6.04 -10.21
C VAL A 18 22.46 -5.73 -9.87
N ALA A 19 21.84 -4.80 -10.61
CA ALA A 19 20.41 -4.56 -10.54
C ALA A 19 19.69 -5.72 -11.24
N THR A 20 19.00 -6.57 -10.50
CA THR A 20 18.06 -7.55 -11.04
C THR A 20 16.76 -6.86 -11.40
N THR A 21 16.58 -6.58 -12.69
CA THR A 21 15.29 -6.25 -13.29
C THR A 21 14.43 -7.52 -13.35
N TYR A 22 13.32 -7.57 -12.61
CA TYR A 22 12.29 -8.58 -12.84
C TYR A 22 11.53 -8.20 -14.12
N GLY A 23 11.87 -8.88 -15.22
CA GLY A 23 11.08 -8.87 -16.44
C GLY A 23 10.15 -10.09 -16.44
N LEU A 24 8.86 -9.86 -16.25
CA LEU A 24 7.83 -10.88 -16.46
C LEU A 24 7.54 -10.94 -17.96
N SER A 25 7.94 -12.04 -18.60
CA SER A 25 7.61 -12.33 -20.00
C SER A 25 6.26 -13.05 -20.09
N ALA A 26 5.37 -12.51 -20.90
CA ALA A 26 4.13 -13.13 -21.33
C ALA A 26 4.35 -14.41 -22.16
N SER A 27 3.41 -15.35 -22.04
CA SER A 27 3.13 -16.34 -23.10
C SER A 27 1.64 -16.71 -23.09
N GLU A 28 1.04 -16.56 -24.27
CA GLU A 28 -0.37 -16.77 -24.63
C GLU A 28 -0.79 -18.25 -24.79
N ASP A 29 -2.12 -18.42 -24.91
CA ASP A 29 -2.91 -19.46 -25.60
C ASP A 29 -3.41 -20.75 -24.87
N ASP A 30 -4.65 -20.66 -24.34
CA ASP A 30 -5.92 -21.38 -24.66
C ASP A 30 -5.91 -22.87 -25.18
N PRO A 31 -7.00 -23.69 -25.12
CA PRO A 31 -8.41 -23.35 -24.84
C PRO A 31 -9.27 -24.36 -24.03
N ALA A 32 -10.46 -23.87 -23.66
CA ALA A 32 -11.79 -24.51 -23.61
C ALA A 32 -11.94 -25.99 -23.20
N ASN A 33 -12.79 -26.25 -22.18
CA ASN A 33 -13.59 -27.47 -22.16
C ASN A 33 -14.98 -27.27 -21.53
N ASP A 34 -15.99 -27.39 -22.38
CA ASP A 34 -17.40 -27.60 -22.06
C ASP A 34 -17.61 -28.96 -21.38
N ALA A 35 -18.35 -29.00 -20.27
CA ALA A 35 -19.08 -30.20 -19.84
C ALA A 35 -20.24 -29.88 -18.89
N ASP A 36 -21.32 -29.44 -19.51
CA ASP A 36 -22.73 -29.68 -19.18
C ASP A 36 -23.00 -30.92 -18.31
N ARG A 37 -23.56 -30.74 -17.09
CA ARG A 37 -24.46 -31.70 -16.39
C ARG A 37 -25.40 -31.02 -15.38
N ASN A 38 -26.55 -30.60 -15.89
CA ASN A 38 -27.90 -31.03 -15.48
C ASN A 38 -28.07 -31.74 -14.10
N ALA A 39 -28.86 -31.16 -13.18
CA ALA A 39 -30.15 -31.71 -12.74
C ALA A 39 -30.73 -31.02 -11.49
N SER A 40 -31.97 -30.55 -11.68
CA SER A 40 -33.02 -30.22 -10.73
C SER A 40 -33.10 -31.01 -9.42
N ARG A 41 -33.44 -30.31 -8.33
CA ARG A 41 -34.46 -30.79 -7.38
C ARG A 41 -35.05 -29.69 -6.51
N GLU A 42 -36.37 -29.78 -6.41
CA GLU A 42 -37.31 -28.92 -5.72
C GLU A 42 -37.25 -29.03 -4.19
N ASP A 43 -37.71 -27.94 -3.56
CA ASP A 43 -38.63 -27.89 -2.42
C ASP A 43 -38.20 -28.52 -1.09
N ARG A 44 -37.99 -27.65 -0.10
CA ARG A 44 -38.77 -27.67 1.15
C ARG A 44 -38.54 -26.44 2.01
N SER A 45 -39.61 -25.69 2.15
CA SER A 45 -39.90 -24.71 3.19
C SER A 45 -39.70 -25.31 4.59
N ARG A 46 -38.99 -24.57 5.45
CA ARG A 46 -39.08 -24.65 6.92
C ARG A 46 -38.48 -23.39 7.54
N GLU A 47 -39.35 -22.47 7.92
CA GLU A 47 -39.05 -21.49 8.97
C GLU A 47 -38.82 -22.22 10.30
N PRO A 48 -37.85 -21.74 11.10
CA PRO A 48 -38.07 -21.67 12.53
C PRO A 48 -37.87 -20.24 13.02
N THR A 49 -38.94 -19.72 13.61
CA THR A 49 -38.94 -18.57 14.51
C THR A 49 -38.06 -18.89 15.72
N ALA A 50 -36.86 -18.31 15.77
CA ALA A 50 -36.04 -18.24 16.97
C ALA A 50 -36.00 -16.80 17.46
N LYS A 51 -36.26 -16.66 18.75
CA LYS A 51 -36.38 -15.40 19.47
C LYS A 51 -35.03 -14.69 19.47
N SER A 52 -35.08 -13.39 19.18
CA SER A 52 -34.03 -12.42 19.50
C SER A 52 -33.72 -12.52 21.00
N GLU A 53 -32.60 -13.17 21.30
CA GLU A 53 -31.83 -12.90 22.50
C GLU A 53 -30.94 -11.71 22.16
N ARG A 54 -31.06 -10.67 22.97
CA ARG A 54 -30.25 -9.46 22.92
C ARG A 54 -28.82 -9.92 23.20
N ALA A 55 -27.92 -9.75 22.24
CA ALA A 55 -26.50 -9.87 22.50
C ALA A 55 -26.15 -8.89 23.65
N GLU A 56 -25.52 -9.41 24.70
CA GLU A 56 -24.82 -8.59 25.68
C GLU A 56 -23.70 -7.83 24.91
N PRO A 57 -23.39 -6.58 25.26
CA PRO A 57 -22.29 -5.86 24.62
C PRO A 57 -20.97 -6.62 24.84
N ASP A 58 -20.20 -6.80 23.76
CA ASP A 58 -18.90 -7.46 23.78
C ASP A 58 -17.96 -6.73 24.75
N SER A 59 -17.62 -7.39 25.86
CA SER A 59 -16.76 -6.82 26.90
C SER A 59 -15.34 -6.51 26.39
N GLU A 60 -14.90 -7.17 25.33
CA GLU A 60 -13.56 -6.96 24.74
C GLU A 60 -13.47 -5.63 23.97
N THR A 61 -14.58 -5.17 23.36
CA THR A 61 -14.61 -3.88 22.66
C THR A 61 -14.56 -2.70 23.63
N ASP A 62 -15.23 -2.82 24.79
CA ASP A 62 -15.22 -1.80 25.83
C ASP A 62 -13.83 -1.70 26.52
N GLU A 63 -13.13 -2.83 26.69
CA GLU A 63 -11.77 -2.85 27.27
C GLU A 63 -10.75 -2.19 26.32
N ARG A 64 -10.72 -2.57 25.03
CA ARG A 64 -9.78 -1.98 24.06
C ARG A 64 -10.01 -0.49 23.82
N SER A 65 -11.27 -0.04 23.74
CA SER A 65 -11.58 1.39 23.65
C SER A 65 -11.11 2.16 24.90
N SER A 66 -11.21 1.55 26.09
CA SER A 66 -10.69 2.18 27.31
C SER A 66 -9.17 2.28 27.34
N GLU A 67 -8.45 1.28 26.82
CA GLU A 67 -6.99 1.32 26.70
C GLU A 67 -6.51 2.41 25.73
N ILE A 68 -7.19 2.57 24.59
CA ILE A 68 -6.90 3.63 23.64
C ILE A 68 -7.13 5.01 24.29
N ALA A 69 -8.25 5.18 24.99
CA ALA A 69 -8.60 6.45 25.64
C ALA A 69 -7.66 6.84 26.80
N ASP A 70 -7.02 5.86 27.44
CA ASP A 70 -6.06 6.06 28.54
C ASP A 70 -4.61 6.23 28.04
N SER A 71 -4.34 6.07 26.74
CA SER A 71 -3.01 6.22 26.12
C SER A 71 -2.67 7.69 25.82
N GLU A 72 -1.37 8.01 25.72
CA GLU A 72 -0.91 9.38 25.43
C GLU A 72 -1.07 9.75 23.94
N GLY A 73 -1.20 8.75 23.06
CA GLY A 73 -1.44 8.94 21.64
C GLY A 73 -1.75 7.62 20.92
N MET A 74 -1.96 7.68 19.60
CA MET A 74 -2.22 6.51 18.77
C MET A 74 -1.19 6.35 17.66
N LEU A 75 -0.81 5.10 17.38
CA LEU A 75 0.12 4.72 16.32
C LEU A 75 -0.47 3.61 15.44
N VAL A 76 -0.44 3.80 14.13
CA VAL A 76 -0.81 2.79 13.13
C VAL A 76 0.42 2.31 12.38
N PHE A 77 0.61 0.99 12.32
CA PHE A 77 1.60 0.36 11.43
C PHE A 77 0.95 -0.03 10.11
N THR A 78 1.64 0.26 8.99
CA THR A 78 1.24 -0.15 7.64
C THR A 78 2.36 -0.90 6.94
N TYR A 79 2.04 -2.04 6.34
CA TYR A 79 2.97 -2.87 5.57
C TYR A 79 2.50 -2.99 4.13
N ASP A 80 3.38 -2.71 3.18
CA ASP A 80 3.02 -2.66 1.76
C ASP A 80 3.31 -3.99 1.04
N ASP A 81 2.67 -4.15 -0.12
CA ASP A 81 2.91 -5.20 -1.14
C ASP A 81 2.43 -6.62 -0.83
N SER A 82 2.12 -6.96 0.42
CA SER A 82 1.77 -8.33 0.85
C SER A 82 2.82 -9.41 0.56
N PRO A 83 4.13 -9.17 0.74
CA PRO A 83 5.11 -10.25 0.71
C PRO A 83 4.85 -11.26 1.83
N ILE A 84 5.36 -12.49 1.69
CA ILE A 84 5.19 -13.53 2.72
C ILE A 84 5.76 -13.11 4.09
N GLU A 85 6.77 -12.24 4.10
CA GLU A 85 7.37 -11.65 5.28
C GLU A 85 6.38 -10.83 6.13
N ASP A 86 5.27 -10.32 5.57
CA ASP A 86 4.23 -9.69 6.38
C ASP A 86 3.64 -10.68 7.40
N TYR A 87 3.57 -11.97 7.06
CA TYR A 87 3.08 -13.02 7.95
C TYR A 87 4.20 -13.66 8.77
N THR A 88 5.35 -13.97 8.16
CA THR A 88 6.42 -14.71 8.85
C THR A 88 7.38 -13.85 9.65
N LEU A 89 7.34 -12.52 9.48
CA LEU A 89 8.18 -11.57 10.20
C LEU A 89 7.30 -10.54 10.93
N SER A 90 6.56 -9.71 10.19
CA SER A 90 5.84 -8.58 10.80
C SER A 90 4.75 -9.07 11.76
N TYR A 91 3.89 -9.98 11.29
CA TYR A 91 2.83 -10.55 12.11
C TYR A 91 3.35 -11.31 13.33
N ASP A 92 4.40 -12.12 13.17
CA ASP A 92 5.00 -12.86 14.27
C ASP A 92 5.59 -11.93 15.34
N VAL A 93 6.29 -10.86 14.96
CA VAL A 93 6.82 -9.87 15.91
C VAL A 93 5.69 -9.13 16.63
N HIS A 94 4.68 -8.63 15.92
CA HIS A 94 3.53 -7.96 16.53
C HIS A 94 2.80 -8.82 17.56
N ARG A 95 2.68 -10.13 17.30
CA ARG A 95 2.10 -11.09 18.25
C ARG A 95 2.92 -11.29 19.53
N GLU A 96 4.22 -11.00 19.53
CA GLU A 96 5.04 -11.02 20.75
C GLU A 96 4.57 -9.95 21.75
N TYR A 97 3.99 -8.85 21.25
CA TYR A 97 3.52 -7.69 22.02
C TYR A 97 2.00 -7.57 22.10
N ASP A 98 1.25 -8.46 21.44
CA ASP A 98 -0.22 -8.45 21.36
C ASP A 98 -0.79 -7.15 20.76
N VAL A 99 -0.12 -6.62 19.72
CA VAL A 99 -0.52 -5.37 19.06
C VAL A 99 -0.80 -5.57 17.57
N PRO A 100 -1.78 -4.85 16.98
CA PRO A 100 -2.16 -5.00 15.58
C PRO A 100 -1.19 -4.28 14.62
N GLY A 101 -1.35 -4.58 13.34
CA GLY A 101 -0.84 -3.79 12.21
C GLY A 101 -1.87 -3.75 11.08
N CYS A 102 -1.54 -3.07 9.99
CA CYS A 102 -2.34 -3.07 8.76
C CYS A 102 -1.51 -3.57 7.57
N VAL A 103 -2.07 -4.46 6.75
CA VAL A 103 -1.46 -4.89 5.48
C VAL A 103 -2.16 -4.16 4.33
N ALA A 104 -1.38 -3.48 3.50
CA ALA A 104 -1.82 -2.89 2.25
C ALA A 104 -1.68 -3.93 1.12
N ALA A 105 -2.81 -4.52 0.74
CA ALA A 105 -2.84 -5.74 -0.04
C ALA A 105 -2.89 -5.56 -1.55
N CYS A 106 -2.07 -6.36 -2.24
CA CYS A 106 -2.02 -6.49 -3.69
C CYS A 106 -2.53 -7.89 -4.11
N PRO A 107 -3.85 -8.12 -4.22
CA PRO A 107 -4.41 -9.45 -4.47
C PRO A 107 -3.94 -10.10 -5.78
N GLY A 108 -3.57 -9.30 -6.79
CA GLY A 108 -2.98 -9.79 -8.02
C GLY A 108 -1.54 -10.27 -7.88
N LEU A 109 -0.78 -9.81 -6.88
CA LEU A 109 0.55 -10.35 -6.53
C LEU A 109 0.42 -11.59 -5.63
N MET A 110 -0.49 -11.55 -4.64
CA MET A 110 -0.82 -12.72 -3.81
C MET A 110 -1.26 -13.95 -4.62
N GLY A 111 -1.78 -13.74 -5.83
CA GLY A 111 -2.19 -14.81 -6.74
C GLY A 111 -1.08 -15.36 -7.65
N THR A 112 0.15 -14.84 -7.62
CA THR A 112 1.20 -15.22 -8.58
C THR A 112 2.11 -16.35 -8.11
N ASP A 113 2.58 -16.33 -6.86
CA ASP A 113 3.46 -17.37 -6.31
C ASP A 113 3.55 -17.29 -4.76
N ASP A 114 4.31 -18.23 -4.18
CA ASP A 114 4.48 -18.40 -2.74
C ASP A 114 5.38 -17.33 -2.08
N ALA A 115 5.86 -16.31 -2.81
CA ALA A 115 6.61 -15.19 -2.24
C ALA A 115 5.70 -14.10 -1.64
N TYR A 116 4.39 -14.22 -1.84
CA TYR A 116 3.37 -13.33 -1.30
C TYR A 116 2.46 -14.06 -0.32
N LEU A 117 1.70 -13.29 0.47
CA LEU A 117 0.68 -13.83 1.34
C LEU A 117 -0.35 -14.65 0.56
N ASP A 118 -0.72 -15.81 1.09
CA ASP A 118 -1.91 -16.50 0.63
C ASP A 118 -3.18 -15.91 1.28
N PRO A 119 -4.37 -15.99 0.63
CA PRO A 119 -5.60 -15.43 1.19
C PRO A 119 -6.06 -16.02 2.53
N GLY A 120 -5.61 -17.22 2.89
CA GLY A 120 -5.82 -17.82 4.19
C GLY A 120 -5.03 -17.13 5.29
N GLN A 121 -3.76 -16.82 5.03
CA GLN A 121 -2.89 -16.08 5.95
C GLN A 121 -3.43 -14.68 6.24
N LEU A 122 -3.81 -13.93 5.20
CA LEU A 122 -4.33 -12.57 5.40
C LEU A 122 -5.65 -12.57 6.19
N ARG A 123 -6.50 -13.59 6.00
CA ARG A 123 -7.70 -13.79 6.83
C ARG A 123 -7.40 -14.12 8.27
N GLU A 124 -6.39 -14.96 8.52
CA GLU A 124 -5.94 -15.26 9.88
C GLU A 124 -5.46 -13.98 10.56
N MET A 125 -4.68 -13.14 9.88
CA MET A 125 -4.23 -11.86 10.41
C MET A 125 -5.43 -10.96 10.77
N GLN A 126 -6.40 -10.79 9.86
CA GLN A 126 -7.58 -9.96 10.12
C GLN A 126 -8.45 -10.52 11.26
N ALA A 127 -8.62 -11.84 11.34
CA ALA A 127 -9.33 -12.48 12.44
C ALA A 127 -8.63 -12.28 13.81
N ASN A 128 -7.33 -11.95 13.80
CA ASN A 128 -6.55 -11.59 14.97
C ASN A 128 -6.38 -10.05 15.10
N GLY A 129 -7.29 -9.27 14.53
CA GLY A 129 -7.39 -7.83 14.74
C GLY A 129 -6.48 -6.98 13.86
N TRP A 130 -5.91 -7.52 12.77
CA TRP A 130 -5.17 -6.72 11.79
C TRP A 130 -6.10 -6.03 10.79
N GLY A 131 -5.71 -4.82 10.38
CA GLY A 131 -6.36 -4.10 9.29
C GLY A 131 -5.93 -4.61 7.92
N VAL A 132 -6.83 -4.55 6.94
CA VAL A 132 -6.52 -4.83 5.53
C VAL A 132 -6.87 -3.61 4.71
N MET A 133 -5.88 -3.06 4.02
CA MET A 133 -6.02 -1.89 3.15
C MET A 133 -5.82 -2.31 1.70
N SER A 134 -6.38 -1.56 0.76
CA SER A 134 -6.22 -1.78 -0.68
C SER A 134 -4.92 -1.14 -1.17
N HIS A 135 -4.10 -1.89 -1.92
CA HIS A 135 -2.84 -1.43 -2.51
C HIS A 135 -2.77 -1.67 -4.03
N THR A 136 -3.94 -1.63 -4.67
CA THR A 136 -4.17 -1.95 -6.09
C THR A 136 -3.85 -3.40 -6.48
N TYR A 137 -4.55 -3.91 -7.49
CA TYR A 137 -4.52 -5.33 -7.85
C TYR A 137 -3.11 -5.84 -8.20
N TYR A 138 -2.39 -5.17 -9.09
CA TYR A 138 -1.04 -5.58 -9.54
C TYR A 138 0.03 -4.55 -9.15
N HIS A 139 -0.11 -3.92 -7.98
CA HIS A 139 0.81 -2.87 -7.51
C HIS A 139 1.00 -1.75 -8.56
N ARG A 140 -0.11 -1.34 -9.16
CA ARG A 140 -0.17 -0.41 -10.30
C ARG A 140 -0.15 1.04 -9.81
N SER A 141 0.87 1.80 -10.21
CA SER A 141 0.95 3.25 -10.00
C SER A 141 -0.21 3.99 -10.67
N LEU A 142 -1.20 4.48 -9.92
CA LEU A 142 -2.36 5.16 -10.51
C LEU A 142 -2.19 6.68 -10.68
N GLY A 143 -1.30 7.32 -9.91
CA GLY A 143 -1.02 8.76 -10.07
C GLY A 143 -0.31 9.10 -11.37
N ARG A 144 -0.44 10.36 -11.83
CA ARG A 144 0.24 10.83 -13.05
C ARG A 144 1.76 10.83 -12.89
N ILE A 145 2.47 10.56 -13.99
CA ILE A 145 3.94 10.62 -14.07
C ILE A 145 4.33 11.68 -15.09
N ARG A 146 5.28 12.53 -14.73
CA ARG A 146 5.73 13.62 -15.60
C ARG A 146 6.58 13.09 -16.76
N LEU A 147 6.43 13.70 -17.93
CA LEU A 147 7.37 13.54 -19.03
C LEU A 147 8.72 14.21 -18.68
N THR A 148 9.81 13.62 -19.13
CA THR A 148 11.17 14.21 -19.01
C THR A 148 11.63 14.85 -20.31
N GLU A 149 11.05 14.47 -21.43
CA GLU A 149 11.27 15.04 -22.76
C GLU A 149 9.92 15.33 -23.44
N PRO A 150 9.85 16.23 -24.44
CA PRO A 150 8.67 16.37 -25.26
C PRO A 150 8.37 15.06 -26.00
N ALA A 151 7.08 14.76 -26.18
CA ALA A 151 6.65 13.69 -27.08
C ALA A 151 6.23 14.30 -28.42
N HIS A 152 6.72 13.75 -29.52
CA HIS A 152 6.42 14.21 -30.87
C HIS A 152 5.62 13.17 -31.64
N THR A 153 4.74 13.64 -32.51
CA THR A 153 3.97 12.79 -33.42
C THR A 153 4.89 11.80 -34.15
N GLY A 154 4.61 10.51 -34.01
CA GLY A 154 5.42 9.44 -34.58
C GLY A 154 6.47 8.84 -33.63
N ASP A 155 6.60 9.36 -32.40
CA ASP A 155 7.43 8.73 -31.38
C ASP A 155 6.79 7.44 -30.86
N GLU A 156 7.60 6.40 -30.72
CA GLU A 156 7.21 5.09 -30.15
C GLU A 156 7.56 4.98 -28.66
N ARG A 157 8.13 6.03 -28.07
CA ARG A 157 8.59 6.06 -26.67
C ARG A 157 8.23 7.37 -26.00
N LEU A 158 7.76 7.29 -24.75
CA LEU A 158 7.54 8.43 -23.88
C LEU A 158 8.58 8.42 -22.77
N TYR A 159 9.50 9.39 -22.76
CA TYR A 159 10.46 9.52 -21.66
C TYR A 159 9.80 10.15 -20.44
N VAL A 160 9.96 9.50 -19.30
CA VAL A 160 9.21 9.78 -18.06
C VAL A 160 10.10 9.75 -16.83
N GLU A 161 9.67 10.39 -15.75
CA GLU A 161 10.37 10.37 -14.46
C GLU A 161 10.48 8.95 -13.88
N ALA A 162 9.49 8.09 -14.17
CA ALA A 162 9.49 6.68 -13.80
C ALA A 162 8.63 5.89 -14.80
N ASN A 163 9.11 4.78 -15.33
CA ASN A 163 8.39 4.01 -16.36
C ASN A 163 7.29 3.06 -15.84
N ARG A 164 6.74 3.32 -14.64
CA ARG A 164 5.77 2.43 -13.96
C ARG A 164 4.48 2.21 -14.75
N HIS A 165 4.06 3.18 -15.57
CA HIS A 165 2.91 3.02 -16.47
C HIS A 165 3.18 2.08 -17.65
N GLY A 166 4.42 1.66 -17.89
CA GLY A 166 4.78 0.70 -18.92
C GLY A 166 4.94 -0.74 -18.42
N ALA A 167 4.59 -1.02 -17.16
CA ALA A 167 4.80 -2.33 -16.53
C ALA A 167 3.84 -3.43 -17.05
N ILE A 168 2.67 -3.04 -17.56
CA ILE A 168 1.63 -3.96 -18.03
C ILE A 168 1.31 -3.60 -19.49
N ALA A 169 1.63 -4.51 -20.40
CA ALA A 169 1.30 -4.35 -21.81
C ALA A 169 -0.21 -4.24 -22.02
N ASP A 170 -0.60 -3.57 -23.10
CA ASP A 170 -1.98 -3.32 -23.52
C ASP A 170 -2.80 -2.37 -22.62
N ASP A 171 -2.21 -1.87 -21.53
CA ASP A 171 -2.87 -0.82 -20.74
C ASP A 171 -3.03 0.46 -21.57
N PRO A 172 -4.22 1.10 -21.54
CA PRO A 172 -4.41 2.38 -22.20
C PRO A 172 -3.80 3.51 -21.37
N LEU A 173 -3.30 4.54 -22.05
CA LEU A 173 -2.72 5.74 -21.47
C LEU A 173 -3.40 7.00 -22.00
N VAL A 174 -3.40 8.02 -21.16
CA VAL A 174 -3.68 9.41 -21.52
C VAL A 174 -2.39 10.20 -21.32
N ILE A 175 -1.94 10.87 -22.39
CA ILE A 175 -0.78 11.75 -22.40
C ILE A 175 -1.29 13.16 -22.65
N PHE A 176 -0.93 14.11 -21.79
CA PHE A 176 -1.54 15.43 -21.82
C PHE A 176 -0.62 16.53 -21.29
N ASP A 177 -0.84 17.74 -21.78
CA ASP A 177 -0.33 19.00 -21.23
C ASP A 177 -1.48 20.04 -21.15
N ASP A 178 -1.15 21.33 -21.04
CA ASP A 178 -2.17 22.40 -20.95
C ASP A 178 -2.91 22.66 -22.29
N LYS A 179 -2.43 22.11 -23.41
CA LYS A 179 -2.87 22.42 -24.77
C LYS A 179 -3.35 21.18 -25.54
N SER A 180 -2.75 20.02 -25.29
CA SER A 180 -3.05 18.76 -25.99
C SER A 180 -3.37 17.64 -25.01
N GLU A 181 -4.21 16.72 -25.47
CA GLU A 181 -4.49 15.45 -24.82
C GLU A 181 -4.61 14.40 -25.91
N THR A 182 -3.87 13.31 -25.78
CA THR A 182 -3.90 12.17 -26.69
C THR A 182 -3.84 10.86 -25.93
N THR A 183 -4.13 9.77 -26.62
CA THR A 183 -4.15 8.43 -26.03
C THR A 183 -3.15 7.52 -26.71
N ALA A 184 -2.57 6.61 -25.95
CA ALA A 184 -1.73 5.55 -26.48
C ALA A 184 -1.99 4.23 -25.74
N THR A 185 -1.38 3.15 -26.24
CA THR A 185 -1.42 1.84 -25.59
C THR A 185 0.00 1.42 -25.26
N VAL A 186 0.20 0.85 -24.07
CA VAL A 186 1.50 0.35 -23.61
C VAL A 186 1.93 -0.88 -24.41
N ALA A 187 3.16 -0.89 -24.92
CA ALA A 187 3.85 -2.10 -25.37
C ALA A 187 4.87 -2.62 -24.34
N GLY A 188 5.36 -1.73 -23.47
CA GLY A 188 6.29 -2.10 -22.40
C GLY A 188 6.97 -0.90 -21.77
N SER A 189 8.13 -1.14 -21.17
CA SER A 189 8.95 -0.11 -20.53
C SER A 189 10.43 -0.44 -20.67
N GLY A 190 11.27 0.59 -20.56
CA GLY A 190 12.71 0.40 -20.53
C GLY A 190 13.44 1.63 -20.03
N SER A 191 14.76 1.58 -20.17
CA SER A 191 15.63 2.72 -19.92
C SER A 191 16.78 2.72 -20.92
N ASP A 192 17.26 3.92 -21.26
CA ASP A 192 18.46 4.09 -22.07
C ASP A 192 19.25 5.33 -21.62
N SER A 193 20.16 5.84 -22.47
CA SER A 193 21.01 6.98 -22.13
C SER A 193 20.25 8.31 -21.96
N VAL A 194 19.02 8.40 -22.45
CA VAL A 194 18.15 9.58 -22.27
C VAL A 194 17.44 9.49 -20.92
N GLY A 195 16.92 8.32 -20.57
CA GLY A 195 16.26 8.07 -19.29
C GLY A 195 15.34 6.86 -19.34
N GLU A 196 14.42 6.79 -18.37
CA GLU A 196 13.35 5.81 -18.37
C GLU A 196 12.27 6.19 -19.38
N TYR A 197 11.69 5.18 -20.04
CA TYR A 197 10.61 5.37 -21.00
C TYR A 197 9.52 4.32 -20.91
N VAL A 198 8.32 4.70 -21.33
CA VAL A 198 7.23 3.80 -21.69
C VAL A 198 7.26 3.58 -23.20
N GLU A 199 7.26 2.32 -23.63
CA GLU A 199 7.18 1.93 -25.04
C GLU A 199 5.71 1.84 -25.46
N LEU A 200 5.38 2.38 -26.62
CA LEU A 200 4.02 2.46 -27.15
C LEU A 200 3.78 1.39 -28.22
N ALA A 201 2.60 0.79 -28.22
CA ALA A 201 2.20 -0.20 -29.23
C ALA A 201 2.03 0.43 -30.62
N ASP A 202 1.56 1.67 -30.67
CA ASP A 202 1.48 2.50 -31.85
C ASP A 202 2.15 3.86 -31.58
N PRO A 203 2.76 4.50 -32.58
CA PRO A 203 3.37 5.82 -32.41
C PRO A 203 2.35 6.87 -31.92
N ILE A 204 2.79 7.79 -31.07
CA ILE A 204 1.92 8.85 -30.54
C ILE A 204 1.37 9.74 -31.67
N ALA A 205 0.09 10.10 -31.57
CA ALA A 205 -0.63 10.80 -32.63
C ALA A 205 -0.50 12.32 -32.60
N GLU A 206 -0.14 12.89 -31.44
CA GLU A 206 -0.06 14.34 -31.22
C GLU A 206 1.18 14.71 -30.43
N ASP A 207 1.65 15.94 -30.63
CA ASP A 207 2.76 16.51 -29.87
C ASP A 207 2.31 16.88 -28.44
N VAL A 208 3.15 16.59 -27.45
CA VAL A 208 2.96 16.98 -26.04
C VAL A 208 4.26 17.59 -25.52
N ASP A 209 4.17 18.78 -24.92
CA ASP A 209 5.31 19.50 -24.37
C ASP A 209 5.97 18.71 -23.20
N ALA A 210 7.25 18.94 -22.92
CA ALA A 210 7.97 18.30 -21.79
C ALA A 210 7.40 18.65 -20.40
N SER A 211 6.47 19.60 -20.30
CA SER A 211 5.69 19.86 -19.08
C SER A 211 4.52 18.90 -18.90
N GLY A 212 4.25 18.05 -19.88
CA GLY A 212 3.15 17.10 -19.90
C GLY A 212 3.34 15.94 -18.94
N TYR A 213 2.28 15.14 -18.86
CA TYR A 213 2.18 13.97 -17.99
C TYR A 213 1.57 12.80 -18.75
N VAL A 214 1.83 11.61 -18.24
CA VAL A 214 1.14 10.37 -18.61
C VAL A 214 0.38 9.83 -17.40
N ARG A 215 -0.82 9.30 -17.63
CA ARG A 215 -1.66 8.63 -16.62
C ARG A 215 -2.53 7.55 -17.28
N TYR A 216 -3.12 6.70 -16.46
CA TYR A 216 -4.21 5.84 -16.94
C TYR A 216 -5.51 6.63 -17.20
N PRO A 217 -6.40 6.17 -18.09
CA PRO A 217 -7.76 6.67 -18.17
C PRO A 217 -8.51 6.48 -16.86
N GLU A 218 -9.43 7.40 -16.55
CA GLU A 218 -10.22 7.35 -15.30
C GLU A 218 -11.02 6.05 -15.16
N ALA A 219 -11.57 5.55 -16.28
CA ALA A 219 -12.30 4.29 -16.29
C ALA A 219 -11.43 3.10 -15.84
N LEU A 220 -10.17 3.06 -16.26
CA LEU A 220 -9.23 2.02 -15.83
C LEU A 220 -8.87 2.18 -14.35
N MET A 221 -8.64 3.41 -13.88
CA MET A 221 -8.37 3.66 -12.46
C MET A 221 -9.52 3.19 -11.58
N ARG A 222 -10.78 3.50 -11.94
CA ARG A 222 -11.97 3.03 -11.21
C ARG A 222 -12.10 1.51 -11.22
N ASP A 223 -11.85 0.87 -12.37
CA ASP A 223 -11.87 -0.59 -12.49
C ASP A 223 -10.80 -1.23 -11.59
N VAL A 224 -9.59 -0.68 -11.57
CA VAL A 224 -8.50 -1.18 -10.70
C VAL A 224 -8.89 -1.09 -9.22
N LEU A 225 -9.42 0.04 -8.76
CA LEU A 225 -9.87 0.19 -7.37
C LEU A 225 -10.95 -0.85 -7.02
N GLN A 226 -12.04 -0.88 -7.80
CA GLN A 226 -13.17 -1.78 -7.57
C GLN A 226 -12.76 -3.26 -7.63
N LYS A 227 -11.92 -3.64 -8.60
CA LYS A 227 -11.47 -5.02 -8.75
C LYS A 227 -10.57 -5.46 -7.60
N THR A 228 -9.76 -4.55 -7.07
CA THR A 228 -8.90 -4.83 -5.92
C THR A 228 -9.76 -5.20 -4.71
N ASP A 229 -10.71 -4.34 -4.37
CA ASP A 229 -11.53 -4.50 -3.18
C ASP A 229 -12.47 -5.69 -3.33
N ALA A 230 -13.13 -5.84 -4.48
CA ALA A 230 -14.00 -6.98 -4.75
C ALA A 230 -13.26 -8.33 -4.65
N GLN A 231 -11.95 -8.37 -4.97
CA GLN A 231 -11.16 -9.59 -4.84
C GLN A 231 -10.82 -9.88 -3.37
N LEU A 232 -10.47 -8.86 -2.58
CA LEU A 232 -10.22 -9.00 -1.15
C LEU A 232 -11.50 -9.42 -0.40
N GLU A 233 -12.62 -8.76 -0.70
CA GLU A 233 -13.95 -9.10 -0.16
C GLU A 233 -14.41 -10.50 -0.57
N ALA A 234 -14.13 -10.94 -1.80
CA ALA A 234 -14.42 -12.29 -2.24
C ALA A 234 -13.63 -13.37 -1.47
N TRP A 235 -12.48 -13.00 -0.89
CA TRP A 235 -11.76 -13.87 0.05
C TRP A 235 -12.34 -13.84 1.46
N GLY A 236 -13.28 -12.94 1.74
CA GLY A 236 -13.91 -12.75 3.04
C GLY A 236 -13.13 -11.80 3.95
N LEU A 237 -12.47 -10.80 3.35
CA LEU A 237 -11.76 -9.74 4.07
C LEU A 237 -12.57 -8.44 4.03
N ASP A 238 -12.50 -7.67 5.11
CA ASP A 238 -13.01 -6.30 5.16
C ASP A 238 -11.88 -5.32 4.78
N VAL A 239 -12.14 -4.40 3.84
CA VAL A 239 -11.16 -3.43 3.36
C VAL A 239 -11.38 -2.08 4.06
N THR A 240 -10.39 -1.63 4.83
CA THR A 240 -10.54 -0.49 5.76
C THR A 240 -9.83 0.79 5.33
N GLY A 241 -9.20 0.80 4.15
CA GLY A 241 -8.60 2.00 3.58
C GLY A 241 -7.70 1.71 2.38
N PHE A 242 -6.91 2.69 1.98
CA PHE A 242 -6.08 2.63 0.77
C PHE A 242 -4.64 3.10 1.02
N VAL A 243 -3.71 2.54 0.26
CA VAL A 243 -2.32 2.99 0.20
C VAL A 243 -1.96 3.20 -1.26
N TYR A 244 -1.51 4.40 -1.62
CA TYR A 244 -1.00 4.70 -2.95
C TYR A 244 0.31 3.95 -3.20
N THR A 245 0.32 3.09 -4.21
CA THR A 245 1.54 2.46 -4.73
C THR A 245 2.56 3.52 -5.12
N TYR A 246 3.81 3.34 -4.69
CA TYR A 246 4.92 4.27 -4.94
C TYR A 246 4.69 5.73 -4.46
N GLY A 247 3.71 5.96 -3.57
CA GLY A 247 3.34 7.32 -3.14
C GLY A 247 2.86 8.21 -4.30
N ARG A 248 2.38 7.61 -5.40
CA ARG A 248 1.92 8.34 -6.58
C ARG A 248 0.43 8.62 -6.48
N TYR A 249 0.09 9.74 -5.86
CA TYR A 249 -1.29 10.18 -5.63
C TYR A 249 -1.76 11.26 -6.60
N HIS A 250 -0.87 12.02 -7.25
CA HIS A 250 -1.29 13.22 -7.98
C HIS A 250 -2.28 13.00 -9.14
N GLY A 251 -3.30 13.85 -9.20
CA GLY A 251 -4.20 13.99 -10.35
C GLY A 251 -5.61 13.49 -10.06
N VAL A 252 -6.29 12.97 -11.09
CA VAL A 252 -7.68 12.50 -11.00
C VAL A 252 -7.84 11.39 -9.95
N ILE A 253 -6.81 10.57 -9.74
CA ILE A 253 -6.87 9.47 -8.77
C ILE A 253 -7.15 9.94 -7.33
N GLU A 254 -6.77 11.16 -6.94
CA GLU A 254 -7.04 11.68 -5.58
C GLU A 254 -8.54 11.73 -5.30
N GLU A 255 -9.32 12.23 -6.26
CA GLU A 255 -10.78 12.29 -6.18
C GLU A 255 -11.37 10.89 -6.21
N LEU A 256 -10.87 10.01 -7.08
CA LEU A 256 -11.36 8.64 -7.19
C LEU A 256 -11.15 7.82 -5.91
N VAL A 257 -9.98 7.94 -5.28
CA VAL A 257 -9.68 7.23 -4.04
C VAL A 257 -10.52 7.78 -2.90
N ARG A 258 -10.67 9.10 -2.79
CA ARG A 258 -11.53 9.74 -1.79
C ARG A 258 -13.01 9.33 -1.93
N ASP A 259 -13.47 9.15 -3.16
CA ASP A 259 -14.84 8.68 -3.43
C ASP A 259 -15.02 7.17 -3.13
N HIS A 260 -13.92 6.41 -3.02
CA HIS A 260 -13.96 4.95 -2.90
C HIS A 260 -13.56 4.42 -1.53
N HIS A 261 -12.69 5.12 -0.82
CA HIS A 261 -12.15 4.72 0.47
C HIS A 261 -12.27 5.83 1.50
N ASP A 262 -12.61 5.45 2.72
CA ASP A 262 -12.74 6.39 3.83
C ASP A 262 -11.38 6.82 4.38
N ALA A 263 -10.30 6.07 4.13
CA ALA A 263 -8.97 6.33 4.70
C ALA A 263 -7.83 6.11 3.69
N VAL A 264 -6.77 6.92 3.79
CA VAL A 264 -5.53 6.80 3.04
C VAL A 264 -4.33 6.99 3.97
N ALA A 265 -3.44 5.99 4.08
CA ALA A 265 -2.31 6.07 5.01
C ALA A 265 -1.07 6.83 4.49
N ASN A 266 -0.96 7.09 3.18
CA ASN A 266 0.28 7.60 2.58
C ASN A 266 0.06 8.66 1.47
N HIS A 267 -0.96 9.52 1.59
CA HIS A 267 -1.26 10.55 0.60
C HIS A 267 -0.07 11.46 0.33
N ARG A 268 0.84 11.68 1.30
CA ARG A 268 2.12 12.36 1.04
C ARG A 268 3.30 11.60 1.63
N TYR A 269 4.45 11.75 0.96
CA TYR A 269 5.70 11.20 1.42
C TYR A 269 6.35 12.10 2.48
N GLY A 270 6.80 11.48 3.57
CA GLY A 270 7.42 12.18 4.70
C GLY A 270 6.38 12.71 5.68
N GLY A 271 6.80 12.96 6.91
CA GLY A 271 5.87 13.17 8.02
C GLY A 271 5.36 11.83 8.55
N GLY A 272 4.24 11.87 9.26
CA GLY A 272 3.63 10.68 9.87
C GLY A 272 2.76 11.03 11.08
N HIS A 273 2.92 12.23 11.64
CA HIS A 273 1.99 12.84 12.58
C HIS A 273 0.89 13.56 11.83
N ASN A 274 -0.35 13.16 12.04
CA ASN A 274 -1.54 13.73 11.40
C ASN A 274 -2.38 14.43 12.46
N GLU A 275 -2.43 15.75 12.44
CA GLU A 275 -3.19 16.57 13.40
C GLU A 275 -4.65 16.09 13.51
N LEU A 276 -5.11 15.81 14.74
CA LEU A 276 -6.49 15.36 14.96
C LEU A 276 -7.49 16.50 14.69
N GLU A 277 -7.11 17.74 15.06
CA GLU A 277 -7.89 18.92 14.69
C GLU A 277 -7.90 19.08 13.16
N GLY A 278 -9.08 18.88 12.56
CA GLY A 278 -9.23 19.02 11.11
C GLY A 278 -8.74 17.82 10.30
N LEU A 279 -8.46 16.68 10.93
CA LEU A 279 -8.04 15.45 10.25
C LEU A 279 -8.97 15.13 9.07
N ASP A 280 -8.39 15.05 7.88
CA ASP A 280 -8.98 14.49 6.66
C ASP A 280 -8.34 13.10 6.44
N PRO A 281 -9.07 12.01 6.75
CA PRO A 281 -8.57 10.64 6.65
C PRO A 281 -8.07 10.25 5.25
N THR A 282 -8.43 10.99 4.20
CA THR A 282 -7.99 10.70 2.83
C THR A 282 -6.69 11.40 2.43
N THR A 283 -6.08 12.14 3.36
CA THR A 283 -4.87 12.95 3.11
C THR A 283 -3.74 12.71 4.13
N MET A 284 -3.79 11.59 4.86
CA MET A 284 -2.81 11.31 5.91
C MET A 284 -1.44 10.93 5.34
N GLN A 285 -0.44 11.05 6.19
CA GLN A 285 0.97 10.85 5.91
C GLN A 285 1.53 9.77 6.83
N ARG A 286 2.62 9.13 6.42
CA ARG A 286 3.32 8.13 7.23
C ARG A 286 4.84 8.28 7.15
N MET A 287 5.51 7.87 8.21
CA MET A 287 6.97 7.76 8.27
C MET A 287 7.41 6.34 7.92
N TYR A 288 8.45 6.19 7.11
CA TYR A 288 9.08 4.89 6.88
C TYR A 288 10.08 4.56 7.99
N VAL A 289 9.99 3.37 8.57
CA VAL A 289 10.82 2.96 9.71
C VAL A 289 12.02 2.11 9.30
N GLU A 290 12.15 1.73 8.03
CA GLU A 290 13.31 0.99 7.53
C GLU A 290 14.64 1.70 7.86
N THR A 291 15.68 0.92 8.14
CA THR A 291 17.00 1.42 8.62
C THR A 291 17.74 2.32 7.62
N ASP A 292 17.37 2.31 6.34
CA ASP A 292 17.89 3.24 5.32
C ASP A 292 17.06 4.52 5.19
N LYS A 293 15.91 4.61 5.86
CA LYS A 293 14.98 5.74 5.84
C LYS A 293 14.98 6.54 7.14
N ALA A 294 15.10 5.85 8.28
CA ALA A 294 15.09 6.46 9.60
C ALA A 294 16.14 5.81 10.50
N SER A 295 16.79 6.62 11.32
CA SER A 295 17.63 6.13 12.42
C SER A 295 16.77 5.71 13.63
N GLU A 296 17.42 5.19 14.68
CA GLU A 296 16.80 4.98 16.00
C GLU A 296 16.39 6.32 16.64
N ASP A 297 17.29 7.32 16.63
CA ASP A 297 17.00 8.68 17.11
C ASP A 297 15.79 9.32 16.39
N ASP A 298 15.63 9.07 15.09
CA ASP A 298 14.48 9.57 14.33
C ASP A 298 13.16 8.88 14.75
N VAL A 299 13.20 7.58 15.07
CA VAL A 299 12.04 6.84 15.57
C VAL A 299 11.67 7.30 16.97
N ASP A 300 12.62 7.46 17.87
CA ASP A 300 12.34 7.92 19.24
C ASP A 300 11.74 9.32 19.23
N ALA A 301 12.31 10.24 18.46
CA ALA A 301 11.76 11.59 18.32
C ALA A 301 10.34 11.57 17.70
N PHE A 302 10.07 10.61 16.80
CA PHE A 302 8.74 10.42 16.24
C PHE A 302 7.74 9.93 17.30
N MET A 303 8.10 8.97 18.13
CA MET A 303 7.23 8.47 19.21
C MET A 303 7.01 9.52 20.30
N GLU A 304 8.06 10.26 20.69
CA GLU A 304 7.95 11.38 21.64
C GLU A 304 6.95 12.43 21.14
N THR A 305 7.05 12.82 19.86
CA THR A 305 6.10 13.78 19.26
C THR A 305 4.68 13.21 19.22
N ALA A 306 4.52 11.91 18.95
CA ALA A 306 3.20 11.27 18.91
C ALA A 306 2.54 11.19 20.28
N ALA A 307 3.31 11.17 21.38
CA ALA A 307 2.81 11.19 22.74
C ALA A 307 2.55 12.61 23.26
N ASP A 308 3.37 13.58 22.83
CA ASP A 308 3.28 14.96 23.31
C ASP A 308 2.25 15.83 22.56
N GLU A 309 1.87 15.43 21.33
CA GLU A 309 1.01 16.20 20.43
C GLU A 309 -0.32 15.49 20.12
N ASP A 310 -1.35 16.27 19.81
CA ASP A 310 -2.70 15.78 19.47
C ASP A 310 -2.74 15.30 18.01
N VAL A 311 -2.10 14.16 17.74
CA VAL A 311 -1.86 13.62 16.39
C VAL A 311 -2.17 12.12 16.30
N LEU A 312 -2.62 11.68 15.14
CA LEU A 312 -2.60 10.27 14.74
C LEU A 312 -1.27 9.97 14.05
N ALA A 313 -0.43 9.15 14.68
CA ALA A 313 0.84 8.74 14.13
C ALA A 313 0.69 7.52 13.21
N ILE A 314 1.36 7.53 12.06
CA ILE A 314 1.37 6.41 11.11
C ILE A 314 2.81 6.11 10.70
N VAL A 315 3.19 4.84 10.80
CA VAL A 315 4.44 4.31 10.28
C VAL A 315 4.19 3.31 9.15
N GLY A 316 5.16 3.23 8.23
CA GLY A 316 5.15 2.34 7.07
C GLY A 316 6.41 1.50 6.99
N GLY A 317 6.31 0.33 6.37
CA GLY A 317 7.47 -0.51 6.09
C GLY A 317 7.23 -1.54 5.00
N HIS A 318 8.32 -2.06 4.44
CA HIS A 318 8.34 -3.14 3.47
C HIS A 318 9.10 -4.33 4.08
N SER A 319 8.37 -5.35 4.55
CA SER A 319 8.93 -6.48 5.31
C SER A 319 9.83 -7.39 4.47
N GLN A 320 9.74 -7.32 3.14
CA GLN A 320 10.59 -8.02 2.20
C GLN A 320 12.00 -7.42 2.05
N PHE A 321 12.24 -6.22 2.60
CA PHE A 321 13.55 -5.59 2.53
C PHE A 321 14.41 -5.91 3.75
N ASP A 322 15.71 -6.10 3.52
CA ASP A 322 16.70 -6.34 4.58
C ASP A 322 16.89 -5.13 5.51
N THR A 323 16.33 -3.98 5.15
CA THR A 323 16.32 -2.76 5.94
C THR A 323 15.20 -2.75 7.00
N LEU A 324 14.21 -3.64 6.94
CA LEU A 324 13.18 -3.85 7.96
C LEU A 324 13.35 -5.22 8.62
N THR A 325 14.24 -5.30 9.61
CA THR A 325 14.51 -6.54 10.33
C THR A 325 13.53 -6.73 11.50
N GLU A 326 13.44 -7.96 12.04
CA GLU A 326 12.72 -8.21 13.29
C GLU A 326 13.18 -7.27 14.42
N ASP A 327 14.50 -7.11 14.60
CA ASP A 327 15.06 -6.24 15.63
C ASP A 327 14.65 -4.78 15.42
N ARG A 328 14.58 -4.31 14.17
CA ARG A 328 14.10 -2.97 13.86
C ARG A 328 12.63 -2.82 14.19
N LEU A 329 11.80 -3.81 13.86
CA LEU A 329 10.38 -3.77 14.16
C LEU A 329 10.10 -3.84 15.67
N ARG A 330 10.78 -4.74 16.40
CA ARG A 330 10.74 -4.81 17.86
C ARG A 330 11.10 -3.47 18.48
N TYR A 331 12.20 -2.86 18.04
CA TYR A 331 12.61 -1.54 18.49
C TYR A 331 11.51 -0.48 18.31
N THR A 332 10.87 -0.44 17.13
CA THR A 332 9.82 0.54 16.86
C THR A 332 8.58 0.32 17.73
N ILE A 333 8.16 -0.93 17.94
CA ILE A 333 7.04 -1.27 18.83
C ILE A 333 7.39 -0.94 20.28
N GLU A 334 8.56 -1.33 20.75
CA GLU A 334 9.02 -1.04 22.12
C GLU A 334 9.11 0.46 22.38
N SER A 335 9.65 1.24 21.44
CA SER A 335 9.70 2.71 21.53
C SER A 335 8.28 3.30 21.65
N ALA A 336 7.31 2.83 20.85
CA ALA A 336 5.93 3.30 20.96
C ALA A 336 5.30 2.97 22.33
N LEU A 337 5.52 1.75 22.83
CA LEU A 337 4.99 1.32 24.14
C LEU A 337 5.68 2.03 25.30
N GLU A 338 6.97 2.34 25.21
CA GLU A 338 7.71 3.13 26.21
C GLU A 338 7.20 4.58 26.31
N HIS A 339 6.57 5.08 25.25
CA HIS A 339 5.90 6.38 25.17
C HIS A 339 4.39 6.32 25.44
N ASP A 340 3.88 5.19 25.97
CA ASP A 340 2.46 5.00 26.30
C ASP A 340 1.51 5.26 25.09
N LEU A 341 1.96 4.92 23.87
CA LEU A 341 1.13 5.00 22.66
C LEU A 341 0.28 3.73 22.47
N ALA A 342 -1.00 3.91 22.16
CA ALA A 342 -1.85 2.82 21.71
C ALA A 342 -1.49 2.43 20.27
N ILE A 343 -1.03 1.19 20.08
CA ILE A 343 -0.83 0.64 18.73
C ILE A 343 -2.18 0.08 18.25
N VAL A 344 -2.72 0.66 17.18
CA VAL A 344 -4.08 0.41 16.69
C VAL A 344 -4.11 0.17 15.18
N THR A 345 -5.22 -0.38 14.69
CA THR A 345 -5.50 -0.39 13.24
C THR A 345 -5.98 0.98 12.76
N MET A 346 -5.97 1.19 11.45
CA MET A 346 -6.53 2.40 10.83
C MET A 346 -8.02 2.60 11.18
N GLU A 347 -8.80 1.51 11.16
CA GLU A 347 -10.23 1.55 11.47
C GLU A 347 -10.47 1.98 12.92
N GLU A 348 -9.75 1.37 13.87
CA GLU A 348 -9.86 1.71 15.29
C GLU A 348 -9.47 3.15 15.57
N ALA A 349 -8.37 3.62 14.98
CA ALA A 349 -7.93 5.00 15.12
C ALA A 349 -9.02 5.99 14.67
N LEU A 350 -9.62 5.75 13.50
CA LEU A 350 -10.64 6.62 12.94
C LEU A 350 -11.98 6.54 13.68
N ALA A 351 -12.34 5.36 14.21
CA ALA A 351 -13.51 5.20 15.06
C ALA A 351 -13.36 6.02 16.36
N GLU A 352 -12.19 5.95 17.00
CA GLU A 352 -11.92 6.69 18.24
C GLU A 352 -12.02 8.21 18.04
N VAL A 353 -11.51 8.73 16.91
CA VAL A 353 -11.56 10.18 16.62
C VAL A 353 -12.87 10.62 15.95
N GLY A 354 -13.86 9.74 15.85
CA GLY A 354 -15.19 10.04 15.30
C GLY A 354 -15.18 10.38 13.81
N LYS A 355 -14.35 9.67 13.03
CA LYS A 355 -14.16 9.84 11.59
C LYS A 355 -14.70 8.66 10.76
N LEU A 356 -15.27 7.65 11.40
CA LEU A 356 -16.04 6.56 10.79
C LEU A 356 -17.51 6.58 11.24
#